data_AF-A0A533WP77-F1
#
_entry.id   AF-A0A533WP77-F1
#
_cell.length_a   1.000
_cell.length_b   1.000
_cell.length_c   1.000
_cell.angle_alpha   90.00
_cell.angle_beta   90.00
_cell.angle_gamma   90.00
#
_symmetry.space_group_name_H-M   'P 1'
#
loop_
_entity.id
_entity.type
_entity.pdbx_description
1 polymer ?
#
loop_
_entity_poly.entity_id
_entity_poly.type
_entity_poly.pdbx_seq_one_letter_code
_entity_poly.pdbx_strand_id
1 'polypeptide(L)'
;FFGEKPRGRIGLFAVILVLIGLFVATTDLKLSETILEFNAGNVMILGSMLMWAIDNNVSRRLTSSVSPAKIAMAKSLSGGLILLAIALVLGKSSAITNIEPNLWLIIVGMSVSGFGGALLLFLQGIKSIGMVKTMSVFSMTPIFGIVIAALVLGESITIFQGIATCLIIIGILLVSRH
;
A
#
# COMPACT_ATOMS: atom_id res chain seq x y z
N PHE A 1 -0.30 -10.41 18.86
CA PHE A 1 -1.77 -10.30 18.91
C PHE A 1 -2.50 -11.36 18.05
N PHE A 2 -1.88 -11.97 17.02
CA PHE A 2 -2.53 -13.01 16.18
C PHE A 2 -1.71 -14.31 15.97
N GLY A 3 -0.81 -14.66 16.91
CA GLY A 3 -0.05 -15.92 16.84
C GLY A 3 1.09 -15.98 15.82
N GLU A 4 1.05 -15.17 14.76
CA GLU A 4 2.17 -14.94 13.85
C GLU A 4 3.19 -14.01 14.50
N LYS A 5 4.06 -14.58 15.34
CA LYS A 5 5.25 -13.88 15.83
C LYS A 5 6.29 -13.88 14.70
N PRO A 6 7.00 -12.77 14.44
CA PRO A 6 8.28 -12.85 13.74
C PRO A 6 9.11 -13.89 14.50
N ARG A 7 9.44 -15.01 13.84
CA ARG A 7 10.10 -16.14 14.50
C ARG A 7 11.51 -15.72 14.90
N GLY A 8 11.66 -15.28 16.15
CA GLY A 8 12.93 -14.97 16.77
C GLY A 8 13.58 -13.65 16.33
N ARG A 9 14.85 -13.48 16.74
CA ARG A 9 15.66 -12.27 16.48
C ARG A 9 15.84 -11.97 14.98
N ILE A 10 15.85 -13.01 14.14
CA ILE A 10 16.05 -12.91 12.69
C ILE A 10 14.83 -12.24 12.03
N GLY A 11 13.61 -12.61 12.43
CA GLY A 11 12.40 -11.98 11.91
C GLY A 11 12.31 -10.49 12.26
N LEU A 12 12.75 -10.10 13.47
CA LEU A 12 12.81 -8.68 13.86
C LEU A 12 13.84 -7.92 13.02
N PHE A 13 15.03 -8.49 12.84
CA PHE A 13 16.09 -7.90 12.02
C PHE A 13 15.63 -7.69 10.57
N ALA A 14 14.93 -8.68 10.01
CA ALA A 14 14.39 -8.61 8.67
C ALA A 14 13.36 -7.48 8.50
N VAL A 15 12.45 -7.31 9.47
CA VAL A 15 11.48 -6.20 9.48
C VAL A 15 12.20 -4.84 9.54
N ILE A 16 13.22 -4.71 10.39
CA ILE A 16 14.02 -3.47 10.47
C ILE A 16 14.67 -3.17 9.12
N LEU A 17 15.22 -4.17 8.45
CA LEU A 17 15.85 -4.00 7.14
C LEU A 17 14.87 -3.50 6.08
N VAL A 18 13.65 -4.06 6.05
CA VAL A 18 12.58 -3.61 5.15
C VAL A 18 12.17 -2.17 5.47
N LEU A 19 12.04 -1.82 6.75
CA LEU A 19 11.66 -0.46 7.16
C LEU A 19 12.73 0.57 6.77
N ILE A 20 14.02 0.26 6.96
CA ILE A 20 15.12 1.12 6.53
C ILE A 20 15.11 1.27 5.01
N GLY A 21 14.97 0.16 4.28
CA GLY A 21 14.89 0.19 2.82
C GLY A 21 13.73 1.04 2.31
N LEU A 22 12.55 0.92 2.93
CA LEU A 22 11.39 1.73 2.59
C LEU A 22 11.63 3.22 2.89
N PHE A 23 12.21 3.54 4.05
CA PHE A 23 12.57 4.92 4.41
C PHE A 23 13.54 5.56 3.42
N VAL A 24 14.55 4.81 2.97
CA VAL A 24 15.50 5.26 1.94
C VAL A 24 14.78 5.47 0.61
N ALA A 25 13.91 4.54 0.19
CA ALA A 25 13.16 4.64 -1.06
C ALA A 25 12.22 5.85 -1.12
N THR A 26 11.61 6.24 0.02
CA THR A 26 10.62 7.33 0.05
C THR A 26 11.22 8.69 0.29
N THR A 27 12.38 8.75 0.95
CA THR A 27 12.92 10.01 1.50
C THR A 27 14.20 10.44 0.78
N ASP A 28 14.83 9.57 -0.01
CA ASP A 28 16.18 9.80 -0.57
C ASP A 28 17.19 10.28 0.50
N LEU A 29 16.99 9.86 1.77
CA LEU A 29 17.71 10.33 2.96
C LEU A 29 17.66 11.85 3.22
N LYS A 30 16.80 12.59 2.53
CA LYS A 30 16.52 14.01 2.80
C LYS A 30 15.50 14.14 3.93
N LEU A 31 16.00 14.12 5.17
CA LEU A 31 15.19 14.45 6.34
C LEU A 31 14.74 15.92 6.26
N SER A 32 13.53 16.15 5.76
CA SER A 32 12.89 17.46 5.86
C SER A 32 12.46 17.67 7.31
N GLU A 33 12.71 18.87 7.87
CA GLU A 33 12.28 19.23 9.24
C GLU A 33 10.77 19.00 9.46
N THR A 34 9.97 19.14 8.39
CA THR A 34 8.53 18.85 8.32
C THR A 34 8.13 17.44 8.81
N ILE A 35 9.01 16.45 8.70
CA ILE A 35 8.71 15.05 9.09
C ILE A 35 8.72 14.89 10.62
N LEU A 36 9.50 15.72 11.33
CA LEU A 36 9.67 15.64 12.78
C LEU A 36 8.77 16.64 13.54
N GLU A 37 8.18 17.60 12.85
CA GLU A 37 7.25 18.55 13.45
C GLU A 37 5.92 17.90 13.84
N PHE A 38 5.44 18.23 15.03
CA PHE A 38 4.12 17.81 15.48
C PHE A 38 3.04 18.72 14.86
N ASN A 39 2.64 18.41 13.64
CA ASN A 39 1.56 19.12 12.95
C ASN A 39 0.30 18.24 12.79
N ALA A 40 -0.84 18.88 12.50
CA ALA A 40 -2.11 18.17 12.33
C ALA A 40 -2.07 17.14 11.19
N GLY A 41 -1.29 17.39 10.13
CA GLY A 41 -1.10 16.46 9.02
C GLY A 41 -0.44 15.14 9.46
N ASN A 42 0.63 15.23 10.25
CA ASN A 42 1.34 14.06 10.78
C ASN A 42 0.45 13.24 11.73
N VAL A 43 -0.40 13.90 12.53
CA VAL A 43 -1.41 13.22 13.36
C VAL A 43 -2.45 12.50 12.50
N MET A 44 -2.93 13.12 11.42
CA MET A 44 -3.85 12.49 10.47
C MET A 44 -3.22 11.28 9.77
N ILE A 45 -1.93 11.36 9.40
CA ILE A 45 -1.18 10.23 8.84
C ILE A 45 -1.14 9.08 9.84
N LEU A 46 -0.74 9.32 11.08
CA LEU A 46 -0.73 8.28 12.13
C LEU A 46 -2.11 7.66 12.35
N GLY A 47 -3.16 8.49 12.38
CA GLY A 47 -4.54 8.02 12.45
C GLY A 47 -4.91 7.12 11.27
N SER A 48 -4.52 7.50 10.05
CA SER A 48 -4.76 6.71 8.83
C SER A 48 -4.05 5.35 8.88
N MET A 49 -2.82 5.31 9.40
CA MET A 49 -2.04 4.07 9.55
C MET A 49 -2.68 3.13 10.58
N LEU A 50 -3.21 3.67 11.68
CA LEU A 50 -3.96 2.90 12.68
C LEU A 50 -5.25 2.32 12.09
N MET A 51 -6.01 3.14 11.36
CA MET A 51 -7.22 2.67 10.67
C MET A 51 -6.90 1.58 9.65
N TRP A 52 -5.82 1.75 8.89
CA TRP A 52 -5.36 0.75 7.92
C TRP A 52 -4.92 -0.56 8.59
N ALA A 53 -4.24 -0.48 9.74
CA ALA A 53 -3.90 -1.66 10.52
C ALA A 53 -5.16 -2.41 11.00
N ILE A 54 -6.16 -1.70 11.52
CA ILE A 54 -7.44 -2.29 11.94
C ILE A 54 -8.13 -2.94 10.74
N ASP A 55 -8.23 -2.22 9.62
CA ASP A 55 -8.85 -2.68 8.38
C ASP A 55 -8.25 -3.99 7.88
N ASN A 56 -6.92 -4.10 7.86
CA ASN A 56 -6.23 -5.32 7.46
C ASN A 56 -6.54 -6.50 8.39
N ASN A 57 -6.58 -6.26 9.71
CA ASN A 57 -6.89 -7.29 10.69
C ASN A 57 -8.35 -7.76 10.59
N VAL A 58 -9.29 -6.84 10.40
CA VAL A 58 -10.71 -7.15 10.17
C VAL A 58 -10.88 -7.89 8.85
N SER A 59 -10.23 -7.42 7.77
CA SER A 59 -10.27 -8.05 6.45
C SER A 59 -9.77 -9.50 6.52
N ARG A 60 -8.66 -9.75 7.23
CA ARG A 60 -8.16 -11.12 7.48
C ARG A 60 -9.20 -11.99 8.17
N ARG A 61 -9.84 -11.50 9.23
CA ARG A 61 -10.90 -12.26 9.92
C ARG A 61 -12.06 -12.54 8.97
N LEU A 62 -12.52 -11.54 8.22
CA LEU A 62 -13.62 -11.69 7.26
C LEU A 62 -13.29 -12.68 6.13
N THR A 63 -12.05 -12.73 5.64
CA THR A 63 -11.67 -13.67 4.57
C THR A 63 -11.80 -15.16 4.95
N SER A 64 -11.90 -15.46 6.26
CA SER A 64 -12.17 -16.84 6.73
C SER A 64 -13.63 -17.26 6.59
N SER A 65 -14.59 -16.32 6.59
CA SER A 65 -16.02 -16.60 6.53
C SER A 65 -16.72 -16.05 5.28
N VAL A 66 -16.12 -15.07 4.61
CA VAL A 66 -16.67 -14.39 3.43
C VAL A 66 -15.67 -14.49 2.27
N SER A 67 -16.18 -14.58 1.03
CA SER A 67 -15.31 -14.61 -0.15
C SER A 67 -14.56 -13.28 -0.31
N PRO A 68 -13.25 -13.30 -0.67
CA PRO A 68 -12.47 -12.10 -0.92
C PRO A 68 -13.13 -11.12 -1.89
N ALA A 69 -13.82 -11.62 -2.92
CA ALA A 69 -14.55 -10.80 -3.88
C ALA A 69 -15.69 -9.98 -3.27
N LYS A 70 -16.48 -10.57 -2.35
CA LYS A 70 -17.56 -9.84 -1.68
C LYS A 70 -17.00 -8.75 -0.76
N ILE A 71 -15.90 -9.05 -0.07
CA ILE A 71 -15.20 -8.08 0.79
C ILE A 71 -14.66 -6.92 -0.06
N ALA A 72 -13.97 -7.22 -1.17
CA ALA A 72 -13.45 -6.22 -2.09
C ALA A 72 -14.58 -5.32 -2.63
N MET A 73 -15.67 -5.92 -3.12
CA MET A 73 -16.82 -5.18 -3.64
C MET A 73 -17.43 -4.25 -2.59
N ALA A 74 -17.68 -4.75 -1.37
CA ALA A 74 -18.25 -3.95 -0.29
C ALA A 74 -17.34 -2.78 0.09
N LYS A 75 -16.02 -3.02 0.19
CA LYS A 75 -15.02 -1.99 0.52
C LYS A 75 -14.92 -0.94 -0.58
N SER A 76 -14.78 -1.36 -1.84
CA SER A 76 -14.65 -0.46 -2.98
C SER A 76 -15.92 0.37 -3.19
N LEU A 77 -17.11 -0.23 -3.05
CA LEU A 77 -18.37 0.48 -3.17
C LEU A 77 -18.57 1.49 -2.03
N SER A 78 -18.36 1.06 -0.79
CA SER A 78 -18.51 1.95 0.38
C SER A 78 -17.51 3.10 0.33
N GLY A 79 -16.24 2.81 0.03
CA GLY A 79 -15.19 3.82 -0.11
C GLY A 79 -15.48 4.80 -1.26
N GLY A 80 -15.92 4.29 -2.41
CA GLY A 80 -16.29 5.11 -3.56
C GLY A 80 -17.47 6.03 -3.27
N LEU A 81 -18.52 5.54 -2.61
CA LEU A 81 -19.69 6.34 -2.23
C LEU A 81 -19.34 7.42 -1.20
N ILE A 82 -18.51 7.10 -0.20
CA ILE A 82 -18.05 8.06 0.80
C ILE A 82 -17.21 9.15 0.13
N LEU A 83 -16.24 8.77 -0.72
CA LEU A 83 -15.41 9.74 -1.44
C LEU A 83 -16.23 10.61 -2.40
N LEU A 84 -17.23 10.04 -3.07
CA LEU A 84 -18.16 10.78 -3.91
C LEU A 84 -18.97 11.78 -3.09
N ALA A 85 -19.52 11.37 -1.95
CA ALA A 85 -20.26 12.25 -1.05
C ALA A 85 -19.39 13.40 -0.54
N ILE A 86 -18.15 13.11 -0.14
CA ILE A 86 -17.18 14.13 0.28
C ILE A 86 -16.91 15.12 -0.87
N ALA A 87 -16.68 14.62 -2.09
CA ALA A 87 -16.43 15.48 -3.25
C ALA A 87 -17.61 16.43 -3.53
N LEU A 88 -18.84 15.92 -3.41
CA LEU A 88 -20.06 16.73 -3.59
C LEU A 88 -20.21 17.79 -2.49
N VAL A 89 -20.00 17.41 -1.22
CA VAL A 89 -20.07 18.34 -0.08
C VAL A 89 -19.00 19.44 -0.18
N LEU A 90 -17.82 19.12 -0.71
CA LEU A 90 -16.75 20.09 -0.95
C LEU A 90 -16.95 20.94 -2.22
N GLY A 91 -18.11 20.83 -2.89
CA GLY A 91 -18.44 21.62 -4.08
C GLY A 91 -17.61 21.24 -5.31
N LYS A 92 -17.01 20.04 -5.35
CA LYS A 92 -16.20 19.55 -6.47
C LYS A 92 -17.04 18.91 -7.59
N SER A 93 -18.34 19.20 -7.65
CA SER A 93 -19.24 18.66 -8.67
C SER A 93 -18.81 19.05 -10.09
N SER A 94 -18.30 20.27 -10.29
CA SER A 94 -17.79 20.73 -11.58
C SER A 94 -16.58 19.93 -12.08
N ALA A 95 -15.74 19.43 -11.17
CA ALA A 95 -14.60 18.58 -11.52
C ALA A 95 -15.05 17.21 -12.04
N ILE A 96 -16.24 16.74 -11.65
CA ILE A 96 -16.82 15.46 -12.11
C ILE A 96 -17.44 15.66 -13.50
N THR A 97 -18.12 16.78 -13.74
CA THR A 97 -18.78 17.05 -15.03
C THR A 97 -17.83 17.47 -16.13
N ASN A 98 -16.66 18.01 -15.78
CA ASN A 98 -15.65 18.50 -16.74
C ASN A 98 -14.56 17.46 -17.06
N ILE A 99 -14.76 16.19 -16.71
CA ILE A 99 -13.80 15.13 -17.08
C ILE A 99 -13.81 14.96 -18.59
N GLU A 100 -12.64 15.14 -19.22
CA GLU A 100 -12.50 14.94 -20.65
C GLU A 100 -12.87 13.50 -21.07
N PRO A 101 -13.61 13.30 -22.18
CA PRO A 101 -14.05 11.98 -22.63
C PRO A 101 -12.93 10.93 -22.77
N ASN A 102 -11.73 11.36 -23.18
CA ASN A 102 -10.52 10.54 -23.33
C ASN A 102 -9.98 10.00 -21.99
N LEU A 103 -10.21 10.70 -20.86
CA LEU A 103 -9.69 10.31 -19.54
C LEU A 103 -10.53 9.20 -18.91
N TRP A 104 -11.76 8.98 -19.35
CA TRP A 104 -12.62 7.92 -18.80
C TRP A 104 -12.01 6.53 -18.95
N LEU A 105 -11.31 6.26 -20.06
CA LEU A 105 -10.64 4.98 -20.25
C LEU A 105 -9.54 4.77 -19.20
N ILE A 106 -8.79 5.82 -18.88
CA ILE A 106 -7.74 5.80 -17.85
C ILE A 106 -8.37 5.62 -16.48
N ILE A 107 -9.42 6.37 -16.16
CA ILE A 107 -10.13 6.29 -14.87
C ILE A 107 -10.68 4.87 -14.65
N VAL A 108 -11.37 4.31 -15.63
CA VAL A 108 -11.91 2.95 -15.57
C VAL A 108 -10.78 1.94 -15.47
N GLY A 109 -9.72 2.08 -16.29
CA GLY A 109 -8.54 1.24 -16.24
C GLY A 109 -7.90 1.20 -14.85
N MET A 110 -7.64 2.37 -14.25
CA MET A 110 -7.08 2.50 -12.90
C MET A 110 -8.02 1.96 -11.82
N SER A 111 -9.33 2.19 -11.96
CA SER A 111 -10.33 1.72 -10.99
C SER A 111 -10.43 0.19 -10.97
N VAL A 112 -10.45 -0.43 -12.16
CA VAL A 112 -10.57 -1.89 -12.29
C VAL A 112 -9.26 -2.59 -11.92
N SER A 113 -8.11 -2.12 -12.43
CA SER A 113 -6.82 -2.77 -12.21
C SER A 113 -6.15 -2.37 -10.89
N GLY A 114 -6.03 -1.07 -10.65
CA GLY A 114 -5.25 -0.50 -9.54
C GLY A 114 -5.99 -0.45 -8.20
N PHE A 115 -7.32 -0.30 -8.21
CA PHE A 115 -8.11 -0.30 -6.98
C PHE A 115 -8.82 -1.64 -6.74
N GLY A 116 -9.80 -1.99 -7.58
CA GLY A 116 -10.63 -3.17 -7.37
C GLY A 116 -9.84 -4.47 -7.49
N GLY A 117 -9.11 -4.63 -8.61
CA GLY A 117 -8.31 -5.81 -8.92
C GLY A 117 -7.16 -6.01 -7.92
N ALA A 118 -6.40 -4.95 -7.64
CA ALA A 118 -5.34 -5.01 -6.64
C ALA A 118 -5.86 -5.39 -5.24
N LEU A 119 -6.98 -4.81 -4.79
CA LEU A 119 -7.59 -5.16 -3.50
C LEU A 119 -8.08 -6.61 -3.48
N LEU A 120 -8.69 -7.08 -4.58
CA LEU A 120 -9.14 -8.46 -4.71
C LEU A 120 -7.96 -9.44 -4.58
N LEU A 121 -6.88 -9.19 -5.32
CA LEU A 121 -5.66 -10.01 -5.28
C LEU A 121 -5.00 -9.96 -3.90
N PHE A 122 -4.99 -8.80 -3.26
CA PHE A 122 -4.48 -8.64 -1.90
C PHE A 122 -5.27 -9.48 -0.89
N LEU A 123 -6.62 -9.40 -0.91
CA LEU A 123 -7.48 -10.19 -0.04
C LEU A 123 -7.39 -11.69 -0.35
N GLN A 124 -7.23 -12.06 -1.62
CA GLN A 124 -6.98 -13.44 -2.03
C GLN A 124 -5.64 -13.95 -1.49
N GLY A 125 -4.60 -13.11 -1.51
CA GLY A 125 -3.30 -13.38 -0.90
C GLY A 125 -3.41 -13.62 0.60
N ILE A 126 -4.14 -12.74 1.31
CA ILE A 126 -4.38 -12.92 2.76
C ILE A 126 -5.02 -14.28 3.03
N LYS A 127 -5.99 -14.67 2.20
CA LYS A 127 -6.70 -15.95 2.33
C LYS A 127 -5.82 -17.15 2.00
N SER A 128 -4.96 -17.07 1.00
CA SER A 128 -4.19 -18.22 0.49
C SER A 128 -2.87 -18.46 1.21
N ILE A 129 -2.12 -17.41 1.51
CA ILE A 129 -0.76 -17.50 2.07
C ILE A 129 -0.62 -16.85 3.46
N GLY A 130 -1.69 -16.24 3.97
CA GLY A 130 -1.69 -15.55 5.26
C GLY A 130 -1.13 -14.13 5.20
N MET A 131 -1.54 -13.31 6.17
CA MET A 131 -1.27 -11.87 6.20
C MET A 131 0.22 -11.51 6.19
N VAL A 132 1.07 -12.19 6.98
CA VAL A 132 2.50 -11.87 7.05
C VAL A 132 3.16 -12.03 5.68
N LYS A 133 2.93 -13.15 4.98
CA LYS A 133 3.50 -13.39 3.65
C LYS A 133 2.94 -12.42 2.61
N THR A 134 1.63 -12.13 2.65
CA THR A 134 1.04 -11.13 1.77
C THR A 134 1.67 -9.76 1.98
N MET A 135 1.88 -9.33 3.23
CA MET A 135 2.52 -8.05 3.53
C MET A 135 3.99 -8.02 3.11
N SER A 136 4.71 -9.14 3.19
CA SER A 136 6.08 -9.24 2.64
C SER A 136 6.10 -9.03 1.13
N VAL A 137 5.19 -9.67 0.39
CA VAL A 137 5.06 -9.45 -1.06
C VAL A 137 4.65 -8.00 -1.36
N PHE A 138 3.70 -7.46 -0.59
CA PHE A 138 3.25 -6.08 -0.73
C PHE A 138 4.38 -5.07 -0.49
N SER A 139 5.36 -5.40 0.35
CA SER A 139 6.54 -4.57 0.59
C SER A 139 7.48 -4.47 -0.62
N MET A 140 7.28 -5.27 -1.67
CA MET A 140 8.00 -5.16 -2.95
C MET A 140 7.44 -4.06 -3.86
N THR A 141 6.27 -3.50 -3.55
CA THR A 141 5.64 -2.41 -4.33
C THR A 141 6.59 -1.29 -4.74
N PRO A 142 7.41 -0.68 -3.84
CA PRO A 142 8.36 0.37 -4.24
C PRO A 142 9.39 -0.09 -5.27
N ILE A 143 9.81 -1.35 -5.24
CA ILE A 143 10.77 -1.91 -6.21
C ILE A 143 10.11 -1.96 -7.60
N PHE A 144 8.89 -2.49 -7.68
CA PHE A 144 8.13 -2.50 -8.94
C PHE A 144 7.89 -1.07 -9.45
N GLY A 145 7.60 -0.12 -8.55
CA GLY A 145 7.46 1.29 -8.88
C GLY A 145 8.73 1.86 -9.54
N ILE A 146 9.90 1.66 -8.93
CA ILE A 146 11.19 2.11 -9.48
C ILE A 146 11.47 1.48 -10.85
N VAL A 147 11.27 0.17 -10.99
CA VAL A 147 11.53 -0.55 -12.24
C VAL A 147 10.59 -0.08 -13.36
N ILE A 148 9.29 0.04 -13.07
CA ILE A 148 8.31 0.51 -14.06
C ILE A 148 8.57 1.96 -14.43
N ALA A 149 8.92 2.82 -13.46
CA ALA A 149 9.26 4.22 -13.73
C ALA A 149 10.47 4.34 -14.65
N ALA A 150 11.52 3.56 -14.41
CA ALA A 150 12.69 3.54 -15.27
C ALA A 150 12.37 3.05 -16.71
N LEU A 151 11.56 2.00 -16.84
CA LEU A 151 11.25 1.40 -18.14
C LEU A 151 10.22 2.19 -18.96
N VAL A 152 9.18 2.72 -18.31
CA VAL A 152 8.03 3.34 -18.98
C VAL A 152 8.17 4.86 -19.03
N LEU A 153 8.64 5.49 -17.96
CA LEU A 153 8.82 6.95 -17.90
C LEU A 153 10.25 7.39 -18.28
N GLY A 154 11.21 6.46 -18.37
CA GLY A 154 12.60 6.78 -18.69
C GLY A 154 13.35 7.46 -17.54
N GLU A 155 12.87 7.30 -16.30
CA GLU A 155 13.53 7.87 -15.13
C GLU A 155 14.87 7.18 -14.84
N SER A 156 15.88 7.97 -14.45
CA SER A 156 17.18 7.43 -14.05
C SER A 156 17.10 6.87 -12.63
N ILE A 157 17.51 5.61 -12.46
CA ILE A 157 17.54 4.98 -11.14
C ILE A 157 18.65 5.60 -10.30
N THR A 158 18.29 6.16 -9.15
CA THR A 158 19.27 6.76 -8.23
C THR A 158 20.00 5.69 -7.44
N ILE A 159 21.19 6.02 -6.92
CA ILE A 159 21.95 5.09 -6.07
C ILE A 159 21.18 4.74 -4.78
N PHE A 160 20.38 5.67 -4.25
CA PHE A 160 19.53 5.47 -3.08
C PHE A 160 18.39 4.47 -3.37
N GLN A 161 17.77 4.57 -4.55
CA GLN A 161 16.76 3.59 -5.00
C GLN A 161 17.36 2.18 -5.16
N GLY A 162 18.61 2.09 -5.63
CA GLY A 162 19.36 0.84 -5.68
C GLY A 162 19.61 0.23 -4.29
N ILE A 163 20.11 1.03 -3.34
CA ILE A 163 20.33 0.60 -1.95
C ILE A 163 19.02 0.16 -1.30
N ALA A 164 17.95 0.95 -1.46
CA ALA A 164 16.64 0.62 -0.93
C ALA A 164 16.11 -0.71 -1.47
N THR A 165 16.24 -0.94 -2.77
CA THR A 165 15.85 -2.20 -3.42
C THR A 165 16.59 -3.38 -2.83
N CYS A 166 17.90 -3.29 -2.66
CA CYS A 166 18.72 -4.34 -2.05
C CYS A 166 18.27 -4.63 -0.61
N LEU A 167 18.05 -3.60 0.22
CA LEU A 167 17.62 -3.77 1.61
C LEU A 167 16.26 -4.47 1.70
N ILE A 168 15.29 -4.06 0.89
CA ILE A 168 13.94 -4.66 0.87
C ILE A 168 14.02 -6.13 0.43
N ILE A 169 14.77 -6.44 -0.63
CA ILE A 169 14.94 -7.83 -1.11
C ILE A 169 15.57 -8.71 -0.02
N ILE A 170 16.66 -8.25 0.61
CA ILE A 170 17.33 -9.01 1.67
C ILE A 170 16.37 -9.24 2.85
N GLY A 171 15.64 -8.21 3.27
CA GLY A 171 14.65 -8.33 4.33
C GLY A 171 13.55 -9.36 4.01
N ILE A 172 13.00 -9.34 2.80
CA ILE A 172 11.97 -10.29 2.37
C ILE A 172 12.52 -11.73 2.28
N LEU A 173 13.74 -11.91 1.78
CA LEU A 173 14.38 -13.23 1.72
C LEU A 173 14.58 -13.81 3.13
N LEU A 174 14.91 -12.98 4.12
CA LEU A 174 15.04 -13.41 5.50
C LEU A 174 13.68 -13.74 6.14
N VAL A 175 12.62 -13.00 5.83
CA VAL A 175 11.25 -13.31 6.30
C VAL A 175 10.71 -14.58 5.68
N SER A 176 11.00 -14.83 4.40
CA SER A 176 10.45 -15.98 3.66
C SER A 176 11.16 -17.31 3.95
N ARG A 177 12.41 -17.28 4.42
CA ARG A 177 13.20 -18.47 4.76
C ARG A 177 12.93 -19.04 6.16
N HIS A 178 12.07 -18.43 6.98
CA HIS A 178 11.75 -18.83 8.36
C HIS A 178 10.24 -18.83 8.66
#